data_AF-A0A978SAK2-F1
#
_entry.id   AF-A0A978SAK2-F1
#
_cell.length_a   1.000
_cell.length_b   1.000
_cell.length_c   1.000
_cell.angle_alpha   90.00
_cell.angle_beta   90.00
_cell.angle_gamma   90.00
#
_symmetry.space_group_name_H-M   'P 1'
#
loop_
_entity.id
_entity.type
_entity.pdbx_description
1 polymer ?
#
loop_
_entity_poly.entity_id
_entity_poly.type
_entity_poly.pdbx_seq_one_letter_code
_entity_poly.pdbx_strand_id
1 'polypeptide(L)'
;MTQRRPRRKASVERSAKPSNPGGGTSRIPRGNPNRQWRELRDFSSENDFVSCADLTSLIEQDAPLRNHTGLVLMYGPFQAEMHPDHGQGVASWLRDCVRKHGIPSLMRFDYRHRVQVFRRDQFQPWIEPLLPKVSG
;
A
#
# COMPACT_ATOMS: atom_id res chain seq x y z
N MET A 1 -21.40 -41.57 53.63
CA MET A 1 -21.47 -40.25 52.95
C MET A 1 -22.74 -40.20 52.12
N THR A 2 -23.49 -39.11 52.19
CA THR A 2 -24.88 -39.03 51.71
C THR A 2 -25.00 -37.93 50.67
N GLN A 3 -25.48 -38.22 49.45
CA GLN A 3 -25.78 -37.20 48.44
C GLN A 3 -27.25 -37.28 48.01
N ARG A 4 -27.93 -36.13 48.02
CA ARG A 4 -29.39 -35.99 47.89
C ARG A 4 -29.75 -35.60 46.45
N ARG A 5 -30.77 -36.26 45.88
CA ARG A 5 -31.60 -35.73 44.77
C ARG A 5 -32.72 -34.83 45.37
N PRO A 6 -33.67 -34.28 44.58
CA PRO A 6 -33.57 -33.28 43.50
C PRO A 6 -34.63 -32.14 43.63
N ARG A 7 -34.66 -31.13 42.72
CA ARG A 7 -35.88 -30.60 42.02
C ARG A 7 -35.75 -29.18 41.40
N ARG A 8 -36.21 -29.03 40.13
CA ARG A 8 -37.07 -27.96 39.51
C ARG A 8 -36.60 -26.47 39.61
N LYS A 9 -37.03 -25.42 38.88
CA LYS A 9 -37.85 -25.09 37.66
C LYS A 9 -37.45 -23.61 37.29
N ALA A 10 -37.73 -22.95 36.14
CA ALA A 10 -38.29 -23.25 34.81
C ALA A 10 -37.77 -22.17 33.81
N SER A 11 -37.68 -22.43 32.49
CA SER A 11 -38.63 -22.00 31.43
C SER A 11 -39.02 -20.50 31.37
N VAL A 12 -38.41 -19.74 30.44
CA VAL A 12 -38.94 -18.51 29.81
C VAL A 12 -38.58 -18.52 28.31
N GLU A 13 -39.46 -17.94 27.49
CA GLU A 13 -39.53 -17.79 26.02
C GLU A 13 -38.25 -17.82 25.14
N ARG A 14 -38.24 -18.32 23.88
CA ARG A 14 -39.10 -18.12 22.68
C ARG A 14 -39.18 -16.68 22.13
N SER A 15 -38.35 -16.34 21.14
CA SER A 15 -38.83 -16.06 19.76
C SER A 15 -37.77 -15.60 18.74
N ALA A 16 -37.86 -16.20 17.55
CA ALA A 16 -37.69 -15.66 16.19
C ALA A 16 -36.82 -14.40 15.89
N LYS A 17 -35.70 -14.66 15.19
CA LYS A 17 -35.38 -14.20 13.80
C LYS A 17 -35.19 -12.68 13.51
N PRO A 18 -34.66 -12.30 12.32
CA PRO A 18 -33.62 -11.28 12.24
C PRO A 18 -34.09 -9.91 11.77
N SER A 19 -33.26 -8.89 12.01
CA SER A 19 -33.38 -7.57 11.38
C SER A 19 -32.01 -6.98 11.06
N ASN A 20 -31.61 -7.11 9.80
CA ASN A 20 -30.72 -6.12 9.17
C ASN A 20 -31.58 -4.89 8.85
N PRO A 21 -31.16 -3.68 9.25
CA PRO A 21 -31.41 -2.53 8.38
C PRO A 21 -30.17 -1.61 8.28
N GLY A 22 -30.07 -0.88 7.17
CA GLY A 22 -29.16 0.27 7.06
C GLY A 22 -28.00 0.11 6.09
N GLY A 23 -28.29 -0.05 4.80
CA GLY A 23 -27.33 0.34 3.77
C GLY A 23 -27.06 1.85 3.87
N GLY A 24 -25.94 2.24 4.46
CA GLY A 24 -25.55 3.63 4.67
C GLY A 24 -24.32 3.98 3.86
N THR A 25 -24.50 4.28 2.56
CA THR A 25 -23.50 4.83 1.61
C THR A 25 -22.03 4.60 1.98
N SER A 26 -21.37 3.69 1.26
CA SER A 26 -19.92 3.74 1.12
C SER A 26 -19.55 5.05 0.41
N ARG A 27 -19.42 6.12 1.21
CA ARG A 27 -18.80 7.36 0.78
C ARG A 27 -17.35 7.00 0.57
N ILE A 28 -16.99 6.67 -0.66
CA ILE A 28 -15.60 6.67 -1.10
C ILE A 28 -15.02 7.98 -0.57
N PRO A 29 -14.08 7.95 0.40
CA PRO A 29 -13.48 9.17 0.89
C PRO A 29 -12.87 9.82 -0.35
N ARG A 30 -13.14 11.11 -0.57
CA ARG A 30 -12.33 11.89 -1.54
C ARG A 30 -10.95 11.99 -0.90
N GLY A 31 -10.17 10.92 -1.09
CA GLY A 31 -8.99 10.63 -0.33
C GLY A 31 -7.98 11.73 -0.57
N ASN A 32 -7.69 12.51 0.46
CA ASN A 32 -6.45 13.25 0.48
C ASN A 32 -5.33 12.21 0.31
N PRO A 33 -4.49 12.29 -0.75
CA PRO A 33 -3.46 11.27 -1.00
C PRO A 33 -2.57 11.03 0.24
N ASN A 34 -2.36 12.07 1.06
CA ASN A 34 -1.62 12.02 2.33
C ASN A 34 -2.26 11.13 3.44
N ARG A 35 -3.37 10.43 3.16
CA ARG A 35 -3.89 9.32 3.99
C ARG A 35 -3.44 7.97 3.45
N GLN A 36 -3.59 7.71 2.15
CA GLN A 36 -3.15 6.47 1.52
C GLN A 36 -1.64 6.26 1.73
N TRP A 37 -0.83 7.30 1.52
CA TRP A 37 0.61 7.29 1.80
C TRP A 37 1.00 7.06 3.26
N ARG A 38 0.07 7.23 4.21
CA ARG A 38 0.31 6.96 5.64
C ARG A 38 0.10 5.49 5.96
N GLU A 39 -1.03 4.93 5.52
CA GLU A 39 -1.36 3.50 5.65
C GLU A 39 -0.27 2.61 5.04
N LEU A 40 0.41 3.10 4.00
CA LEU A 40 1.53 2.42 3.34
C LEU A 40 2.82 2.35 4.16
N ARG A 41 3.02 3.26 5.11
CA ARG A 41 4.18 3.19 6.02
C ARG A 41 3.97 2.03 6.99
N ASP A 42 2.76 1.83 7.48
CA ASP A 42 2.38 0.80 8.46
C ASP A 42 2.60 -0.65 7.95
N PHE A 43 2.72 -0.88 6.63
CA PHE A 43 3.08 -2.18 6.05
C PHE A 43 4.59 -2.48 6.01
N SER A 44 5.44 -1.53 6.39
CA SER A 44 6.91 -1.69 6.37
C SER A 44 7.43 -2.22 7.69
N SER A 45 8.42 -3.12 7.66
CA SER A 45 9.09 -3.58 8.89
C SER A 45 9.91 -2.45 9.53
N GLU A 46 10.17 -2.51 10.84
CA GLU A 46 10.82 -1.42 11.60
C GLU A 46 12.18 -0.95 11.02
N ASN A 47 12.90 -1.84 10.32
CA ASN A 47 14.18 -1.53 9.68
C ASN A 47 14.03 -0.92 8.27
N ASP A 48 12.90 -1.16 7.60
CA ASP A 48 12.56 -0.61 6.27
C ASP A 48 11.76 0.71 6.38
N PHE A 49 11.23 1.03 7.55
CA PHE A 49 10.38 2.22 7.78
C PHE A 49 11.07 3.54 7.39
N VAL A 50 12.36 3.68 7.72
CA VAL A 50 13.13 4.91 7.48
C VAL A 50 13.43 5.13 5.99
N SER A 51 13.71 4.06 5.24
CA SER A 51 13.96 4.15 3.79
C SER A 51 12.65 4.23 3.00
N CYS A 52 11.63 3.46 3.38
CA CYS A 52 10.31 3.50 2.77
C CYS A 52 9.68 4.91 2.84
N ALA A 53 9.82 5.59 3.97
CA ALA A 53 9.41 6.99 4.13
C ALA A 53 10.11 7.94 3.16
N ASP A 54 11.42 7.79 2.95
CA ASP A 54 12.21 8.63 2.04
C ASP A 54 11.79 8.44 0.57
N LEU A 55 11.53 7.21 0.12
CA LEU A 55 11.03 6.96 -1.23
C LEU A 55 9.59 7.46 -1.41
N THR A 56 8.72 7.24 -0.41
CA THR A 56 7.35 7.76 -0.43
C THR A 56 7.37 9.29 -0.58
N SER A 57 8.25 9.99 0.15
CA SER A 57 8.38 11.44 0.04
C SER A 57 9.02 11.91 -1.27
N LEU A 58 9.94 11.16 -1.89
CA LEU A 58 10.43 11.45 -3.25
C LEU A 58 9.29 11.35 -4.28
N ILE A 59 8.39 10.37 -4.14
CA ILE A 59 7.21 10.19 -5.00
C ILE A 59 6.18 11.31 -4.73
N GLU A 60 5.86 11.61 -3.47
CA GLU A 60 4.91 12.67 -3.07
C GLU A 60 5.33 14.05 -3.61
N GLN A 61 6.64 14.35 -3.61
CA GLN A 61 7.20 15.64 -4.01
C GLN A 61 7.58 15.70 -5.50
N ASP A 62 7.49 14.59 -6.23
CA ASP A 62 8.09 14.39 -7.56
C ASP A 62 9.55 14.88 -7.64
N ALA A 63 10.30 14.64 -6.57
CA ALA A 63 11.68 15.10 -6.44
C ALA A 63 12.63 14.20 -7.27
N PRO A 64 13.77 14.74 -7.76
CA PRO A 64 14.78 13.93 -8.44
C PRO A 64 15.43 12.94 -7.47
N LEU A 65 15.99 11.86 -8.05
CA LEU A 65 16.75 10.88 -7.29
C LEU A 65 18.04 11.51 -6.73
N ARG A 66 18.41 11.18 -5.49
CA ARG A 66 19.64 11.71 -4.87
C ARG A 66 20.86 10.98 -5.43
N ASN A 67 21.97 11.69 -5.57
CA ASN A 67 23.27 11.10 -5.90
C ASN A 67 23.59 9.91 -5.00
N HIS A 68 24.16 8.85 -5.58
CA HIS A 68 24.45 7.57 -4.91
C HIS A 68 23.21 6.79 -4.42
N THR A 69 22.00 7.09 -4.91
CA THR A 69 20.85 6.17 -4.80
C THR A 69 20.38 5.75 -6.18
N GLY A 70 19.76 4.56 -6.27
CA GLY A 70 19.31 3.95 -7.52
C GLY A 70 17.86 3.47 -7.40
N LEU A 71 17.09 3.58 -8.49
CA LEU A 71 15.77 2.96 -8.62
C LEU A 71 15.70 2.18 -9.93
N VAL A 72 15.27 0.92 -9.86
CA VAL A 72 15.14 0.02 -11.00
C VAL A 72 13.78 -0.65 -10.98
N LEU A 73 13.02 -0.51 -12.06
CA LEU A 73 11.74 -1.19 -12.26
C LEU A 73 11.96 -2.49 -13.01
N MET A 74 11.45 -3.59 -12.44
CA MET A 74 11.56 -4.94 -12.97
C MET A 74 10.22 -5.39 -13.54
N TYR A 75 10.22 -5.70 -14.84
CA TYR A 75 9.06 -6.15 -15.61
C TYR A 75 9.16 -7.64 -16.01
N GLY A 76 9.97 -8.42 -15.30
CA GLY A 76 10.35 -9.78 -15.67
C GLY A 76 11.69 -9.77 -16.42
N PRO A 77 11.74 -10.04 -17.74
CA PRO A 77 12.97 -10.04 -18.52
C PRO A 77 13.49 -8.63 -18.89
N PHE A 78 12.68 -7.60 -18.67
CA PHE A 78 13.01 -6.20 -18.96
C PHE A 78 13.16 -5.40 -17.66
N GLN A 79 14.08 -4.45 -17.65
CA GLN A 79 14.28 -3.51 -16.56
C GLN A 79 14.41 -2.07 -17.07
N ALA A 80 13.97 -1.10 -16.25
CA ALA A 80 14.17 0.32 -16.49
C ALA A 80 14.83 0.96 -15.26
N GLU A 81 15.96 1.63 -15.45
CA GLU A 81 16.71 2.31 -14.39
C GLU A 81 16.48 3.82 -14.43
N MET A 82 16.41 4.44 -13.25
CA MET A 82 16.32 5.90 -13.10
C MET A 82 17.72 6.48 -12.91
N HIS A 83 18.22 7.18 -13.93
CA HIS A 83 19.47 7.92 -13.82
C HIS A 83 19.29 9.19 -12.97
N PRO A 84 20.10 9.40 -11.91
CA PRO A 84 19.98 10.58 -11.05
C PRO A 84 20.33 11.88 -11.80
N ASP A 85 21.26 11.82 -12.75
CA ASP A 85 21.80 12.99 -13.46
C ASP A 85 20.80 13.65 -14.43
N HIS A 86 19.67 13.01 -14.72
CA HIS A 86 18.66 13.54 -15.63
C HIS A 86 17.74 14.59 -14.99
N GLY A 87 17.78 14.76 -13.65
CA GLY A 87 16.93 15.71 -12.93
C GLY A 87 15.42 15.43 -13.00
N GLN A 88 15.01 14.30 -13.59
CA GLN A 88 13.61 13.89 -13.69
C GLN A 88 13.07 13.54 -12.30
N GLY A 89 11.85 13.98 -11.99
CA GLY A 89 11.15 13.61 -10.77
C GLY A 89 10.78 12.12 -10.73
N VAL A 90 10.88 11.49 -9.54
CA VAL A 90 10.61 10.05 -9.36
C VAL A 90 9.18 9.70 -9.79
N ALA A 91 8.16 10.49 -9.41
CA ALA A 91 6.78 10.17 -9.75
C ALA A 91 6.49 10.34 -11.26
N SER A 92 7.09 11.33 -11.91
CA SER A 92 7.01 11.51 -13.36
C SER A 92 7.70 10.37 -14.12
N TRP A 93 8.89 9.94 -13.70
CA TRP A 93 9.57 8.77 -14.25
C TRP A 93 8.73 7.48 -14.08
N LEU A 94 8.23 7.24 -12.87
CA LEU A 94 7.33 6.10 -12.58
C LEU A 94 6.07 6.12 -13.46
N ARG A 95 5.43 7.27 -13.64
CA ARG A 95 4.25 7.42 -14.51
C ARG A 95 4.55 7.04 -15.95
N ASP A 96 5.68 7.47 -16.50
CA ASP A 96 6.05 7.18 -17.88
C ASP A 96 6.37 5.70 -18.09
N CYS A 97 7.13 5.09 -17.17
CA CYS A 97 7.43 3.66 -17.21
C CYS A 97 6.16 2.81 -17.06
N VAL A 98 5.28 3.16 -16.10
CA VAL A 98 4.03 2.41 -15.88
C VAL A 98 3.06 2.56 -17.06
N ARG A 99 2.95 3.76 -17.66
CA ARG A 99 2.11 3.97 -18.86
C ARG A 99 2.58 3.14 -20.05
N LYS A 100 3.89 2.91 -20.20
CA LYS A 100 4.48 2.14 -21.30
C LYS A 100 4.46 0.63 -21.08
N HIS A 101 4.64 0.16 -19.84
CA HIS A 101 4.96 -1.25 -19.56
C HIS A 101 4.09 -1.90 -18.47
N GLY A 102 3.11 -1.19 -17.89
CA GLY A 102 2.26 -1.69 -16.80
C GLY A 102 2.89 -1.57 -15.41
N ILE A 103 2.40 -2.33 -14.42
CA ILE A 103 2.87 -2.22 -13.03
C ILE A 103 4.08 -3.16 -12.79
N PRO A 104 5.28 -2.64 -12.48
CA PRO A 104 6.48 -3.42 -12.20
C PRO A 104 6.60 -3.88 -10.74
N SER A 105 7.63 -4.66 -10.44
CA SER A 105 8.25 -4.66 -9.10
C SER A 105 9.35 -3.60 -9.04
N LEU A 106 9.58 -2.97 -7.90
CA LEU A 106 10.62 -1.95 -7.73
C LEU A 106 11.81 -2.51 -6.93
N MET A 107 13.02 -2.25 -7.41
CA MET A 107 14.25 -2.38 -6.64
C MET A 107 14.81 -0.98 -6.34
N ARG A 108 15.09 -0.70 -5.07
CA ARG A 108 15.78 0.51 -4.63
C ARG A 108 17.18 0.14 -4.13
N PHE A 109 18.18 0.93 -4.53
CA PHE A 109 19.54 0.84 -4.03
C PHE A 109 19.86 2.07 -3.16
N ASP A 110 20.38 1.84 -1.95
CA ASP A 110 20.90 2.89 -1.08
C ASP A 110 22.39 3.19 -1.35
N TYR A 111 22.91 4.22 -0.69
CA TYR A 111 24.32 4.63 -0.79
C TYR A 111 25.33 3.61 -0.24
N ARG A 112 24.86 2.55 0.43
CA ARG A 112 25.67 1.42 0.90
C ARG A 112 25.49 0.18 0.00
N HIS A 113 24.91 0.36 -1.19
CA HIS A 113 24.55 -0.69 -2.14
C HIS A 113 23.62 -1.77 -1.57
N ARG A 114 22.85 -1.46 -0.52
CA ARG A 114 21.79 -2.35 -0.03
C ARG A 114 20.60 -2.23 -0.96
N VAL A 115 20.07 -3.38 -1.38
CA VAL A 115 18.87 -3.46 -2.21
C VAL A 115 17.63 -3.69 -1.36
N GLN A 116 16.58 -2.91 -1.63
CA GLN A 116 15.22 -3.12 -1.11
C GLN A 116 14.32 -3.47 -2.29
N VAL A 117 13.65 -4.62 -2.21
CA VAL A 117 12.82 -5.15 -3.30
C VAL A 117 11.36 -5.07 -2.87
N PHE A 118 10.61 -4.17 -3.50
CA PHE A 118 9.17 -4.05 -3.38
C PHE A 118 8.52 -4.83 -4.51
N ARG A 119 7.81 -5.92 -4.18
CA ARG A 119 7.05 -6.67 -5.19
C ARG A 119 5.92 -5.81 -5.75
N ARG A 120 5.39 -6.19 -6.92
CA ARG A 120 4.25 -5.53 -7.56
C ARG A 120 3.08 -5.25 -6.60
N ASP A 121 2.74 -6.20 -5.73
CA ASP A 121 1.66 -6.06 -4.73
C ASP A 121 1.95 -5.00 -3.66
N GLN A 122 3.22 -4.84 -3.26
CA GLN A 122 3.66 -3.85 -2.26
C GLN A 122 3.83 -2.46 -2.89
N PHE A 123 4.24 -2.41 -4.16
CA PHE A 123 4.50 -1.18 -4.89
C PHE A 123 3.25 -0.59 -5.57
N GLN A 124 2.27 -1.42 -5.94
CA GLN A 124 1.03 -0.99 -6.62
C GLN A 124 0.31 0.17 -5.93
N PRO A 125 0.14 0.21 -4.59
CA PRO A 125 -0.52 1.33 -3.93
C PRO A 125 0.23 2.67 -4.03
N TRP A 126 1.53 2.67 -4.39
CA TRP A 126 2.29 3.89 -4.71
C TRP A 126 2.08 4.34 -6.15
N ILE A 127 1.65 3.43 -7.03
CA ILE A 127 1.38 3.71 -8.44
C ILE A 127 -0.08 4.09 -8.68
N GLU A 128 -1.03 3.51 -7.94
CA GLU A 128 -2.46 3.81 -8.06
C GLU A 128 -2.81 5.32 -7.99
N PRO A 129 -2.22 6.15 -7.09
CA PRO A 129 -2.45 7.60 -7.07
C PRO A 129 -1.81 8.35 -8.24
N LEU A 130 -0.81 7.74 -8.90
CA LEU A 130 -0.07 8.34 -10.01
C LEU A 130 -0.72 8.06 -11.37
N LEU A 131 -1.51 6.99 -11.47
CA LEU A 131 -2.25 6.62 -12.66
C LEU A 131 -3.39 7.61 -12.94
N PRO A 132 -3.59 8.03 -14.21
CA PRO A 132 -4.78 8.79 -14.56
C PRO A 132 -6.00 7.92 -14.29
N LYS A 133 -6.91 8.41 -13.44
CA LYS A 133 -8.18 7.76 -13.19
C LYS A 133 -8.94 7.73 -14.50
N VAL A 134 -9.08 6.55 -15.10
CA VAL A 134 -9.87 6.37 -16.33
C VAL A 134 -11.33 6.58 -15.95
N SER A 135 -11.81 7.81 -16.16
CA SER A 135 -13.23 8.14 -16.05
C SER A 135 -13.97 7.53 -17.24
N GLY A 136 -14.36 6.26 -17.07
CA GLY A 136 -15.43 5.62 -17.85
C GLY A 136 -16.79 5.94 -17.26
#